data_AF-A0A2U3NAB4-F1
#
_entry.id   AF-A0A2U3NAB4-F1
#
_cell.length_a   1.000
_cell.length_b   1.000
_cell.length_c   1.000
_cell.angle_alpha   90.00
_cell.angle_beta   90.00
_cell.angle_gamma   90.00
#
_symmetry.space_group_name_H-M   'P 1'
#
loop_
_entity.id
_entity.type
_entity.pdbx_description
1 polymer ?
#
loop_
_entity_poly.entity_id
_entity_poly.type
_entity_poly.pdbx_seq_one_letter_code
_entity_poly.pdbx_strand_id
1 'polypeptide(L)' 'VTLSAAKAAALQDIQAAIGAAKDAQKKGDFAAYGAALQRLDDAINKYNATK' A
#
# COMPACT_ATOMS: atom_id res chain seq x y z
N VAL A 1 -10.27 -3.47 20.72
CA VAL A 1 -9.31 -4.21 19.86
C VAL A 1 -8.19 -3.27 19.48
N THR A 2 -7.06 -3.34 20.17
CA THR A 2 -5.85 -2.60 19.81
C THR A 2 -5.38 -3.17 18.47
N LEU A 3 -5.47 -2.38 17.41
CA LEU A 3 -4.91 -2.76 16.11
C LEU A 3 -3.44 -3.11 16.36
N SER A 4 -3.03 -4.35 16.07
CA SER A 4 -1.65 -4.81 16.27
C SER A 4 -0.68 -3.80 15.62
N ALA A 5 0.46 -3.48 16.23
CA ALA A 5 1.39 -2.47 15.67
C ALA A 5 1.77 -2.76 14.20
N ALA A 6 1.89 -4.05 13.84
CA ALA A 6 2.11 -4.51 12.47
C ALA A 6 0.97 -4.12 11.50
N LYS A 7 -0.26 -4.13 11.99
CA LYS A 7 -1.46 -3.79 11.22
C LYS A 7 -1.61 -2.27 11.02
N ALA A 8 -1.18 -1.48 12.01
CA ALA A 8 -1.07 -0.03 11.85
C ALA A 8 0.04 0.37 10.86
N ALA A 9 1.19 -0.29 10.92
CA ALA A 9 2.28 -0.08 9.95
C ALA A 9 1.86 -0.45 8.52
N ALA A 10 1.20 -1.60 8.36
CA ALA A 10 0.68 -2.01 7.06
C ALA A 10 -0.37 -1.01 6.52
N LEU A 11 -1.19 -0.41 7.38
CA LEU A 11 -2.13 0.65 6.98
C LEU A 11 -1.41 1.91 6.45
N GLN A 12 -0.30 2.30 7.07
CA GLN A 12 0.52 3.41 6.58
C GLN A 12 1.17 3.10 5.22
N ASP A 13 1.70 1.89 5.06
CA ASP A 13 2.28 1.44 3.78
C ASP A 13 1.24 1.41 2.66
N ILE A 14 0.02 0.96 2.95
CA ILE A 14 -1.13 1.01 2.03
C ILE A 14 -1.43 2.44 1.60
N GLN A 15 -1.51 3.39 2.55
CA GLN A 15 -1.76 4.80 2.21
C GLN A 15 -0.64 5.40 1.35
N ALA A 16 0.62 5.10 1.67
CA ALA A 16 1.76 5.57 0.90
C ALA A 16 1.75 5.00 -0.54
N ALA A 17 1.46 3.71 -0.68
CA ALA A 17 1.37 3.05 -1.98
C ALA A 17 0.20 3.59 -2.82
N ILE A 18 -0.96 3.85 -2.21
CA ILE A 18 -2.09 4.49 -2.91
C ILE A 18 -1.72 5.90 -3.37
N GLY A 19 -1.03 6.68 -2.52
CA GLY A 19 -0.53 8.01 -2.89
C GLY A 19 0.40 7.96 -4.09
N ALA A 20 1.40 7.07 -4.05
CA ALA A 20 2.32 6.85 -5.15
C ALA A 20 1.62 6.39 -6.43
N ALA A 21 0.64 5.49 -6.33
CA ALA A 21 -0.17 5.04 -7.45
C ALA A 21 -0.99 6.21 -8.04
N LYS A 22 -1.61 7.05 -7.21
CA LYS A 22 -2.36 8.23 -7.66
C LYS A 22 -1.48 9.23 -8.40
N ASP A 23 -0.28 9.49 -7.88
CA ASP A 23 0.70 10.39 -8.50
C ASP A 23 1.22 9.83 -9.83
N ALA A 24 1.54 8.53 -9.85
CA ALA A 24 1.98 7.81 -11.04
C ALA A 24 0.91 7.82 -12.13
N GLN A 25 -0.35 7.52 -11.76
CA GLN A 25 -1.50 7.61 -12.66
C GLN A 25 -1.68 9.04 -13.22
N LYS A 26 -1.55 10.06 -12.36
CA LYS A 26 -1.68 11.47 -12.77
C LYS A 26 -0.55 11.91 -13.71
N LYS A 27 0.66 11.38 -13.52
CA LYS A 27 1.83 11.65 -14.38
C LYS A 27 1.86 10.79 -15.66
N GLY A 28 1.00 9.78 -15.77
CA GLY A 28 1.05 8.80 -16.85
C GLY A 28 2.20 7.80 -16.71
N ASP A 29 2.79 7.68 -15.52
CA ASP A 29 3.86 6.74 -15.21
C ASP A 29 3.27 5.38 -14.81
N PHE A 30 2.87 4.60 -15.81
CA PHE A 30 2.27 3.29 -15.56
C PHE A 30 3.26 2.27 -14.97
N ALA A 31 4.56 2.47 -15.14
CA ALA A 31 5.58 1.62 -14.54
C ALA A 31 5.65 1.83 -13.02
N ALA A 32 5.71 3.09 -12.58
CA ALA A 32 5.62 3.43 -11.16
C ALA A 32 4.26 3.05 -10.57
N TYR A 33 3.18 3.16 -11.34
CA TYR A 33 1.84 2.72 -10.93
C TYR A 33 1.78 1.22 -10.64
N GLY A 34 2.32 0.38 -11.54
CA GLY A 34 2.41 -1.07 -11.34
C GLY A 34 3.27 -1.44 -10.12
N ALA A 35 4.41 -0.76 -9.93
CA ALA A 35 5.27 -0.96 -8.76
C ALA A 35 4.59 -0.53 -7.45
N ALA A 36 3.78 0.53 -7.48
CA ALA A 36 3.00 1.00 -6.35
C ALA A 36 1.85 0.03 -6.03
N LEU A 37 1.16 -0.50 -7.04
CA LEU A 37 0.14 -1.54 -6.87
C LEU A 37 0.71 -2.83 -6.28
N GLN A 38 1.88 -3.26 -6.74
CA GLN A 38 2.52 -4.46 -6.20
C GLN A 38 2.92 -4.29 -4.73
N ARG A 39 3.36 -3.09 -4.34
CA ARG A 39 3.59 -2.73 -2.92
C ARG A 39 2.29 -2.67 -2.12
N LEU A 40 1.23 -2.13 -2.72
CA LEU A 40 -0.09 -2.07 -2.11
C LEU A 40 -0.61 -3.48 -1.80
N ASP A 41 -0.50 -4.40 -2.75
CA ASP A 41 -0.92 -5.79 -2.59
C ASP A 41 -0.12 -6.52 -1.49
N ASP A 42 1.21 -6.36 -1.44
CA ASP A 42 2.04 -6.92 -0.35
C ASP A 42 1.62 -6.37 1.03
N ALA A 43 1.39 -5.05 1.12
CA ALA A 43 0.98 -4.39 2.35
C ALA A 43 -0.43 -4.82 2.80
N ILE A 44 -1.37 -4.96 1.87
CA ILE A 44 -2.73 -5.49 2.14
C ILE A 44 -2.65 -6.94 2.59
N ASN A 45 -1.84 -7.77 1.94
CA ASN A 45 -1.67 -9.17 2.34
C ASN A 45 -1.05 -9.28 3.74
N LYS A 46 -0.05 -8.44 4.08
CA LYS A 46 0.46 -8.34 5.46
C LYS A 46 -0.63 -7.91 6.45
N TYR A 47 -1.39 -6.85 6.12
CA TYR A 47 -2.49 -6.35 6.95
C TYR A 47 -3.53 -7.44 7.24
N ASN A 48 -3.90 -8.23 6.22
CA ASN A 48 -4.86 -9.32 6.33
C ASN A 48 -4.28 -10.56 7.05
N ALA A 49 -2.99 -10.85 6.84
CA ALA A 49 -2.29 -11.94 7.52
C ALA A 49 -2.10 -11.65 9.01
N THR A 50 -1.96 -10.38 9.40
CA THR A 50 -1.99 -9.95 10.80
C THR A 50 -3.44 -9.96 11.33
N LYS A 51 -3.91 -11.13 11.77
CA LYS A 51 -5.17 -11.29 12.49
C LYS A 51 -5.19 -10.49 13.79
#